data_AF-A0A820ICD4-F1
#
_entry.id   AF-A0A820ICD4-F1
#
_cell.length_a   1.000
_cell.length_b   1.000
_cell.length_c   1.000
_cell.angle_alpha   90.00
_cell.angle_beta   90.00
_cell.angle_gamma   90.00
#
_symmetry.space_group_name_H-M   'P 1'
#
loop_
_entity.id
_entity.type
_entity.pdbx_description
1 polymer ?
#
loop_
_entity_poly.entity_id
_entity_poly.type
_entity_poly.pdbx_seq_one_letter_code
_entity_poly.pdbx_strand_id
1 'polypeptide(L)'
;IHFWSEKLQTNIPIDVSIAPESVNSFSEYLSSDNMKIKYDVIMKDIGSVIEEQQLVRKLSPSYEKANEFAYDKYHPLDEIHSWIDTMVETYPSLATSFVIGQSYENRPLKGLKISSNKTAVKLDSTPVNQKKAVWWDGGIHAREWISPATNIYIAYALLSNYGKDSGAILTSI
;
A
#
# COMPACT_ATOMS: atom_id res chain seq x y z
N ILE A 1 20.50 -15.14 -0.90
CA ILE A 1 19.13 -15.72 -0.79
C ILE A 1 18.29 -14.72 -0.02
N HIS A 2 17.12 -14.36 -0.53
CA HIS A 2 16.16 -13.50 0.17
C HIS A 2 14.81 -14.23 0.24
N PHE A 3 14.31 -14.44 1.45
CA PHE A 3 13.06 -15.16 1.73
C PHE A 3 11.86 -14.25 1.52
N TRP A 4 10.88 -14.74 0.76
CA TRP A 4 9.62 -14.06 0.50
C TRP A 4 8.52 -14.56 1.44
N SER A 5 8.57 -15.84 1.83
CA SER A 5 7.68 -16.41 2.85
C SER A 5 8.13 -16.02 4.26
N GLU A 6 7.20 -15.52 5.08
CA GLU A 6 7.50 -15.03 6.43
C GLU A 6 7.60 -16.12 7.49
N LYS A 7 6.95 -17.26 7.27
CA LYS A 7 6.89 -18.36 8.25
C LYS A 7 7.39 -19.65 7.63
N LEU A 8 8.34 -20.28 8.32
CA LEU A 8 8.76 -21.65 8.03
C LEU A 8 7.78 -22.59 8.70
N GLN A 9 6.98 -23.30 7.90
CA GLN A 9 6.02 -24.30 8.38
C GLN A 9 6.17 -25.57 7.56
N THR A 10 5.94 -26.73 8.20
CA THR A 10 5.91 -28.00 7.49
C THR A 10 4.72 -28.01 6.53
N ASN A 11 4.91 -28.63 5.35
CA ASN A 11 3.90 -28.73 4.28
C ASN A 11 3.45 -27.38 3.67
N ILE A 12 4.18 -26.29 3.89
CA ILE A 12 3.97 -25.02 3.18
C ILE A 12 5.20 -24.74 2.31
N PRO A 13 5.02 -24.43 1.01
CA PRO A 13 6.13 -24.01 0.16
C PRO A 13 6.85 -22.78 0.74
N ILE A 14 8.16 -22.73 0.56
CA ILE A 14 8.98 -21.58 0.94
C ILE A 14 9.47 -20.92 -0.33
N ASP A 15 9.09 -19.67 -0.52
CA ASP A 15 9.49 -18.87 -1.66
C ASP A 15 10.76 -18.11 -1.32
N VAL A 16 11.76 -18.25 -2.19
CA VAL A 16 13.04 -17.56 -2.09
C VAL A 16 13.41 -16.94 -3.42
N SER A 17 13.96 -15.74 -3.36
CA SER A 17 14.67 -15.13 -4.49
C SER A 17 16.17 -15.36 -4.33
N ILE A 18 16.82 -15.69 -5.44
CA ILE A 18 18.24 -16.03 -5.51
C ILE A 18 18.91 -15.03 -6.45
N ALA A 19 20.05 -14.48 -6.01
CA ALA A 19 20.83 -13.58 -6.85
C ALA A 19 21.36 -14.33 -8.10
N PRO A 20 21.41 -13.71 -9.28
CA PRO A 20 21.75 -14.40 -10.54
C PRO A 20 23.04 -15.21 -10.47
N GLU A 21 24.08 -14.66 -9.84
CA GLU A 21 25.40 -15.28 -9.67
C GLU A 21 25.39 -16.52 -8.77
N SER A 22 24.33 -16.70 -7.97
CA SER A 22 24.18 -17.80 -7.01
C SER A 22 23.20 -18.88 -7.46
N VAL A 23 22.53 -18.73 -8.60
CA VAL A 23 21.45 -19.67 -9.03
C VAL A 23 22.00 -21.09 -9.22
N ASN A 24 23.15 -21.24 -9.88
CA ASN A 24 23.73 -22.55 -10.17
C ASN A 24 24.17 -23.26 -8.89
N SER A 25 24.98 -22.60 -8.06
CA SER A 25 25.47 -23.17 -6.80
C SER A 25 24.34 -23.48 -5.82
N PHE A 26 23.29 -22.66 -5.78
CA PHE A 26 22.11 -22.92 -4.96
C PHE A 26 21.32 -24.13 -5.47
N SER A 27 21.13 -24.26 -6.77
CA SER A 27 20.41 -25.40 -7.39
C SER A 27 21.16 -26.73 -7.16
N GLU A 28 22.49 -26.71 -7.29
CA GLU A 28 23.36 -27.85 -6.97
C GLU A 28 23.28 -28.23 -5.49
N TYR A 29 23.28 -27.23 -4.59
CA TYR A 29 23.13 -27.45 -3.16
C TYR A 29 21.81 -28.13 -2.80
N LEU A 30 20.69 -27.65 -3.35
CA LEU A 30 19.37 -28.24 -3.12
C LEU A 30 19.29 -29.69 -3.63
N SER A 31 19.94 -29.96 -4.76
CA SER A 31 19.95 -31.28 -5.41
C SER A 31 20.96 -32.26 -4.81
N SER A 32 21.86 -31.80 -3.94
CA SER A 32 22.90 -32.62 -3.33
C SER A 32 22.33 -33.79 -2.52
N ASP A 33 23.13 -34.86 -2.40
CA ASP A 33 22.72 -36.09 -1.70
C ASP A 33 22.30 -35.87 -0.24
N ASN A 34 22.86 -34.83 0.39
CA ASN A 34 22.57 -34.47 1.78
C ASN A 34 21.27 -33.69 1.93
N MET A 35 20.78 -33.01 0.88
CA MET A 35 19.65 -32.09 0.97
C MET A 35 18.39 -32.64 0.29
N LYS A 36 18.49 -33.05 -0.98
CA LYS A 36 17.39 -33.63 -1.77
C LYS A 36 16.08 -32.83 -1.72
N ILE A 37 16.18 -31.51 -1.70
CA ILE A 37 15.02 -30.61 -1.70
C ILE A 37 14.55 -30.42 -3.14
N LYS A 38 13.29 -30.77 -3.41
CA LYS A 38 12.61 -30.44 -4.66
C LYS A 38 12.17 -28.98 -4.65
N TYR A 39 12.25 -28.32 -5.79
CA TYR A 39 11.81 -26.94 -5.96
C TYR A 39 11.26 -26.71 -7.37
N ASP A 40 10.42 -25.69 -7.49
CA ASP A 40 9.91 -25.18 -8.75
C ASP A 40 10.39 -23.75 -8.97
N VAL A 41 10.63 -23.37 -10.22
CA VAL A 41 10.99 -21.98 -10.58
C VAL A 41 9.70 -21.22 -10.88
N ILE A 42 9.24 -20.43 -9.91
CA ILE A 42 8.02 -19.61 -10.03
C ILE A 42 8.23 -18.35 -10.89
N MET A 43 9.43 -17.78 -10.87
CA MET A 43 9.79 -16.58 -11.61
C MET A 43 11.25 -16.68 -12.05
N LYS A 44 11.47 -16.76 -13.37
CA LYS A 44 12.81 -16.95 -13.95
C LYS A 44 13.69 -15.71 -13.82
N ASP A 45 13.09 -14.54 -14.01
CA ASP A 45 13.79 -13.26 -14.00
C ASP A 45 12.94 -12.19 -13.32
N ILE A 46 13.28 -11.90 -12.06
CA ILE A 46 12.65 -10.84 -11.27
C ILE A 46 13.02 -9.45 -11.82
N GLY A 47 14.21 -9.31 -12.41
CA GLY A 47 14.68 -8.04 -12.98
C GLY A 47 13.78 -7.58 -14.11
N SER A 48 13.47 -8.48 -15.06
CA SER A 48 12.55 -8.20 -16.17
C SER A 48 11.17 -7.73 -15.69
N VAL A 49 10.61 -8.34 -14.64
CA VAL A 49 9.30 -7.94 -14.09
C VAL A 49 9.36 -6.55 -13.43
N ILE A 50 10.46 -6.23 -12.75
CA ILE A 50 10.68 -4.89 -12.17
C ILE A 50 10.81 -3.84 -13.27
N GLU A 51 11.56 -4.13 -14.33
CA GLU A 51 11.76 -3.22 -15.47
C GLU A 51 10.46 -2.93 -16.20
N GLU A 52 9.64 -3.95 -16.45
CA GLU A 52 8.30 -3.81 -17.04
C GLU A 52 7.44 -2.88 -16.19
N GLN A 53 7.40 -3.09 -14.87
CA GLN A 53 6.63 -2.22 -14.00
C GLN A 53 7.16 -0.76 -14.00
N GLN A 54 8.48 -0.57 -13.99
CA GLN A 54 9.04 0.79 -14.08
C GLN A 54 8.70 1.47 -15.41
N LEU A 55 8.61 0.72 -16.51
CA LEU A 55 8.22 1.25 -17.81
C LEU A 55 6.75 1.68 -17.82
N VAL A 56 5.84 0.82 -17.34
CA VAL A 56 4.40 1.13 -17.21
C VAL A 56 4.20 2.44 -16.45
N ARG A 57 4.92 2.60 -15.33
CA ARG A 57 4.91 3.84 -14.55
C ARG A 57 5.42 5.03 -15.36
N LYS A 58 6.61 4.95 -15.99
CA LYS A 58 7.20 6.06 -16.75
C LYS A 58 6.31 6.59 -17.88
N LEU A 59 5.50 5.72 -18.46
CA LEU A 59 4.57 6.08 -19.55
C LEU A 59 3.25 6.66 -19.05
N SER A 60 3.07 6.77 -17.74
CA SER A 60 1.82 7.24 -17.15
C SER A 60 1.77 8.76 -17.08
N PRO A 61 0.67 9.38 -17.52
CA PRO A 61 0.50 10.84 -17.40
C PRO A 61 0.40 11.25 -15.93
N SER A 62 0.82 12.48 -15.63
CA SER A 62 0.53 13.13 -14.36
C SER A 62 -0.98 13.35 -14.22
N TYR A 63 -1.48 13.34 -12.99
CA TYR A 63 -2.87 13.65 -12.68
C TYR A 63 -2.97 15.01 -11.98
N GLU A 64 -4.04 15.76 -12.23
CA GLU A 64 -4.32 17.02 -11.51
C GLU A 64 -5.56 16.89 -10.61
N LYS A 65 -6.51 16.02 -10.98
CA LYS A 65 -7.76 15.81 -10.24
C LYS A 65 -7.88 14.40 -9.66
N ALA A 66 -8.75 14.28 -8.66
CA ALA A 66 -9.05 13.03 -8.00
C ALA A 66 -9.47 11.89 -8.95
N ASN A 67 -10.32 12.20 -9.94
CA ASN A 67 -10.81 11.24 -10.93
C ASN A 67 -9.83 10.97 -12.08
N GLU A 68 -8.73 11.72 -12.16
CA GLU A 68 -7.66 11.54 -13.14
C GLU A 68 -6.50 10.70 -12.56
N PHE A 69 -6.52 10.40 -11.26
CA PHE A 69 -5.53 9.55 -10.61
C PHE A 69 -5.60 8.11 -11.17
N ALA A 70 -4.43 7.55 -11.51
CA ALA A 70 -4.33 6.22 -12.11
C ALA A 70 -4.35 5.10 -11.03
N TYR A 71 -5.53 4.80 -10.48
CA TYR A 71 -5.71 3.79 -9.44
C TYR A 71 -5.28 2.36 -9.82
N ASP A 72 -5.05 2.09 -11.11
CA ASP A 72 -4.58 0.83 -11.65
C ASP A 72 -3.03 0.73 -11.70
N LYS A 73 -2.32 1.66 -11.04
CA LYS A 73 -0.85 1.75 -11.07
C LYS A 73 -0.25 1.99 -9.68
N TYR A 74 1.05 1.72 -9.56
CA TYR A 74 1.81 2.01 -8.35
C TYR A 74 2.45 3.39 -8.40
N HIS A 75 2.29 4.13 -7.30
CA HIS A 75 2.70 5.52 -7.18
C HIS A 75 3.86 5.69 -6.19
N PRO A 76 4.77 6.66 -6.42
CA PRO A 76 5.77 7.05 -5.45
C PRO A 76 5.13 7.81 -4.27
N LEU A 77 5.87 7.93 -3.18
CA LEU A 77 5.38 8.55 -1.94
C LEU A 77 4.92 10.01 -2.12
N ASP A 78 5.61 10.79 -2.94
CA ASP A 78 5.26 12.19 -3.23
C ASP A 78 3.92 12.30 -3.96
N GLU A 79 3.67 11.47 -4.96
CA GLU A 79 2.36 11.42 -5.62
C GLU A 79 1.25 10.94 -4.68
N ILE A 80 1.54 10.01 -3.75
CA ILE A 80 0.57 9.61 -2.71
C ILE A 80 0.27 10.79 -1.77
N HIS A 81 1.28 11.57 -1.38
CA HIS A 81 1.10 12.76 -0.55
C HIS A 81 0.31 13.86 -1.26
N SER A 82 0.58 14.09 -2.54
CA SER A 82 -0.20 14.99 -3.40
C SER A 82 -1.64 14.50 -3.54
N TRP A 83 -1.84 13.18 -3.67
CA TRP A 83 -3.17 12.61 -3.79
C TRP A 83 -4.01 12.88 -2.53
N ILE A 84 -3.40 12.79 -1.34
CA ILE A 84 -4.05 13.15 -0.07
C ILE A 84 -4.48 14.63 -0.10
N ASP A 85 -3.62 15.55 -0.57
CA ASP A 85 -3.97 16.97 -0.67
C ASP A 85 -5.12 17.20 -1.66
N THR A 86 -5.05 16.59 -2.84
CA THR A 86 -6.14 16.64 -3.83
C THR A 86 -7.45 16.11 -3.27
N MET A 87 -7.45 15.03 -2.47
CA MET A 87 -8.68 14.53 -1.84
C MET A 87 -9.26 15.51 -0.82
N VAL A 88 -8.42 16.19 -0.04
CA VAL A 88 -8.84 17.22 0.92
C VAL A 88 -9.46 18.41 0.19
N GLU A 89 -8.87 18.84 -0.93
CA GLU A 89 -9.39 19.92 -1.75
C GLU A 89 -10.69 19.55 -2.49
N THR A 90 -10.79 18.30 -2.96
CA THR A 90 -11.94 17.80 -3.73
C THR A 90 -13.14 17.51 -2.84
N TYR A 91 -12.91 16.96 -1.64
CA TYR A 91 -13.97 16.59 -0.69
C TYR A 91 -13.83 17.35 0.62
N PRO A 92 -13.83 18.69 0.60
CA PRO A 92 -13.46 19.48 1.76
C PRO A 92 -14.42 19.25 2.92
N SER A 93 -15.68 18.87 2.71
CA SER A 93 -16.65 18.58 3.77
C SER A 93 -16.41 17.25 4.51
N LEU A 94 -15.66 16.32 3.91
CA LEU A 94 -15.47 14.95 4.40
C LEU A 94 -14.02 14.61 4.72
N ALA A 95 -13.08 15.17 3.96
CA ALA A 95 -11.66 14.84 4.03
C ALA A 95 -10.86 15.90 4.79
N THR A 96 -9.95 15.44 5.66
CA THR A 96 -8.93 16.27 6.31
C THR A 96 -7.62 15.49 6.36
N SER A 97 -6.49 16.12 6.08
CA SER A 97 -5.18 15.51 6.26
C SER A 97 -4.66 15.71 7.68
N PHE A 98 -3.84 14.78 8.15
CA PHE A 98 -3.11 14.91 9.42
C PHE A 98 -1.72 14.29 9.31
N VAL A 99 -0.83 14.64 10.24
CA VAL A 99 0.51 14.05 10.35
C VAL A 99 0.64 13.43 11.73
N ILE A 100 0.90 12.12 11.79
CA ILE A 100 1.04 11.39 13.08
C ILE A 100 2.45 11.45 13.66
N GLY A 101 3.43 11.83 12.85
CA GLY A 101 4.83 11.85 13.24
C GLY A 101 5.73 11.94 12.02
N GLN A 102 6.99 11.56 12.20
CA GLN A 102 7.99 11.54 11.15
C GLN A 102 8.67 10.16 11.12
N SER A 103 9.05 9.71 9.93
CA SER A 103 9.90 8.53 9.75
C SER A 103 11.30 8.78 10.30
N TYR A 104 12.12 7.73 10.39
CA TYR A 104 13.55 7.86 10.71
C TYR A 104 14.29 8.86 9.80
N GLU A 105 13.99 8.87 8.50
CA GLU A 105 14.59 9.79 7.52
C GLU A 105 13.85 11.15 7.43
N ASN A 106 13.11 11.53 8.47
CA ASN A 106 12.40 12.80 8.60
C ASN A 106 11.31 13.08 7.55
N ARG A 107 10.72 12.04 6.94
CA ARG A 107 9.53 12.19 6.09
C ARG A 107 8.27 12.24 6.94
N PRO A 108 7.31 13.15 6.66
CA PRO A 108 6.06 13.21 7.41
C PRO A 108 5.22 11.95 7.19
N LEU A 109 4.72 11.37 8.28
CA LEU A 109 3.77 10.25 8.24
C LEU A 109 2.36 10.82 8.07
N LYS A 110 2.00 11.09 6.82
CA LYS A 110 0.75 11.77 6.45
C LYS A 110 -0.39 10.76 6.34
N GLY A 111 -1.55 11.11 6.91
CA GLY A 111 -2.77 10.32 6.84
C GLY A 111 -3.96 11.14 6.34
N LEU A 112 -4.98 10.44 5.87
CA LEU A 112 -6.26 11.01 5.44
C LEU A 112 -7.35 10.58 6.42
N LYS A 113 -8.05 11.55 7.00
CA LYS A 113 -9.22 11.34 7.85
C LYS A 113 -10.47 11.64 7.04
N ILE A 114 -11.39 10.68 7.01
CA ILE A 114 -12.70 10.80 6.38
C ILE A 114 -13.76 10.85 7.48
N SER A 115 -14.55 11.93 7.54
CA SER A 115 -15.63 12.09 8.53
C SER A 115 -16.68 13.07 8.05
N SER A 116 -17.96 12.68 8.17
CA SER A 116 -19.11 13.57 7.97
C SER A 116 -19.27 14.65 9.04
N ASN A 117 -18.53 14.53 10.15
CA ASN A 117 -18.42 15.56 11.17
C ASN A 117 -16.94 15.92 11.39
N LYS A 118 -16.51 17.07 10.84
CA LYS A 118 -15.13 17.54 10.97
C LYS A 118 -14.69 17.74 12.42
N THR A 119 -15.60 18.19 13.29
CA THR A 119 -15.29 18.50 14.70
C THR A 119 -15.13 17.25 15.56
N ALA A 120 -15.59 16.08 15.09
CA ALA A 120 -15.65 14.85 15.88
C ALA A 120 -14.30 14.23 16.27
N VAL A 121 -13.18 14.69 15.71
CA VAL A 121 -11.85 14.24 16.16
C VAL A 121 -10.89 15.42 16.12
N LYS A 122 -10.58 15.96 17.30
CA LYS A 122 -9.31 16.63 17.57
C LYS A 122 -8.31 15.55 17.99
N LEU A 123 -7.04 15.70 17.59
CA LEU A 123 -5.94 14.83 18.02
C LEU A 123 -5.44 15.17 19.43
N ASP A 124 -6.09 16.11 20.11
CA ASP A 124 -5.83 16.47 21.50
C ASP A 124 -6.81 15.75 22.46
N SER A 125 -6.51 15.79 23.75
CA SER A 125 -7.29 15.14 24.81
C SER A 125 -8.62 15.85 25.13
N THR A 126 -9.07 16.80 24.30
CA THR A 126 -10.29 17.57 24.58
C THR A 126 -11.53 16.72 24.32
N PRO A 127 -12.49 16.62 25.26
CA PRO A 127 -13.73 15.87 25.03
C PRO A 127 -14.58 16.55 23.95
N VAL A 128 -14.66 15.92 22.79
CA VAL A 128 -15.71 16.16 21.79
C VAL A 128 -16.54 14.87 21.73
N ASN A 129 -17.80 14.94 21.31
CA ASN A 129 -18.59 13.74 20.96
C ASN A 129 -17.79 12.90 19.92
N GLN A 130 -16.96 11.99 20.43
CA GLN A 130 -16.04 11.19 19.62
C GLN A 130 -16.88 10.14 18.90
N LYS A 131 -16.95 10.29 17.58
CA LYS A 131 -17.42 9.20 16.74
C LYS A 131 -16.45 8.03 16.88
N LYS A 132 -16.98 6.81 16.88
CA LYS A 132 -16.15 5.60 16.77
C LYS A 132 -15.32 5.71 15.49
N ALA A 133 -14.03 5.45 15.62
CA ALA A 133 -13.09 5.52 14.50
C ALA A 133 -12.62 4.11 14.11
N VAL A 134 -12.40 3.93 12.82
CA VAL A 134 -11.68 2.78 12.27
C VAL A 134 -10.33 3.28 11.80
N TRP A 135 -9.26 2.63 12.25
CA TRP A 135 -7.91 2.86 11.76
C TRP A 135 -7.61 1.83 10.68
N TRP A 136 -7.04 2.31 9.56
CA TRP A 136 -6.67 1.46 8.44
C TRP A 136 -5.32 1.95 7.89
N ASP A 137 -4.31 1.11 7.95
CA ASP A 137 -2.98 1.37 7.41
C ASP A 137 -2.52 0.23 6.49
N GLY A 138 -1.41 0.45 5.81
CA GLY A 138 -0.86 -0.45 4.81
C GLY A 138 0.52 0.00 4.38
N GLY A 139 1.30 -0.91 3.81
CA GLY A 139 2.69 -0.64 3.44
C GLY A 139 3.67 -0.57 4.63
N ILE A 140 3.36 -1.24 5.75
CA ILE A 140 4.32 -1.39 6.86
C ILE A 140 5.60 -2.10 6.39
N HIS A 141 5.47 -3.03 5.43
CA HIS A 141 6.57 -3.56 4.65
C HIS A 141 6.66 -2.86 3.29
N ALA A 142 7.79 -2.22 3.04
CA ALA A 142 7.99 -1.38 1.86
C ALA A 142 7.86 -2.11 0.51
N ARG A 143 8.00 -3.43 0.47
CA ARG A 143 7.91 -4.25 -0.76
C ARG A 143 6.48 -4.67 -1.14
N GLU A 144 5.52 -4.49 -0.24
CA GLU A 144 4.13 -4.94 -0.42
C GLU A 144 3.28 -3.85 -1.10
N TRP A 145 3.66 -3.42 -2.30
CA TRP A 145 3.11 -2.23 -2.96
C TRP A 145 1.59 -2.28 -3.23
N ILE A 146 1.01 -3.47 -3.29
CA ILE A 146 -0.44 -3.64 -3.41
C ILE A 146 -1.20 -3.08 -2.21
N SER A 147 -0.61 -3.11 -1.01
CA SER A 147 -1.24 -2.63 0.22
C SER A 147 -1.51 -1.11 0.19
N PRO A 148 -0.53 -0.21 0.00
CA PRO A 148 -0.80 1.22 -0.10
C PRO A 148 -1.67 1.59 -1.31
N ALA A 149 -1.53 0.91 -2.45
CA ALA A 149 -2.39 1.14 -3.63
C ALA A 149 -3.86 0.83 -3.33
N THR A 150 -4.12 -0.29 -2.64
CA THR A 150 -5.47 -0.68 -2.22
C THR A 150 -6.06 0.32 -1.24
N ASN A 151 -5.27 0.82 -0.27
CA ASN A 151 -5.73 1.81 0.70
C ASN A 151 -6.16 3.12 0.04
N ILE A 152 -5.39 3.58 -0.97
CA ILE A 152 -5.72 4.77 -1.78
C ILE A 152 -7.06 4.58 -2.49
N TYR A 153 -7.26 3.42 -3.11
CA TYR A 153 -8.52 3.11 -3.80
C TYR A 153 -9.71 3.03 -2.83
N ILE A 154 -9.56 2.37 -1.69
CA ILE A 154 -10.61 2.29 -0.66
C ILE A 154 -11.01 3.71 -0.20
N ALA A 155 -10.02 4.56 0.10
CA ALA A 155 -10.29 5.92 0.53
C ALA A 155 -11.00 6.76 -0.56
N TYR A 156 -10.59 6.62 -1.83
CA TYR A 156 -11.31 7.22 -2.96
C TYR A 156 -12.75 6.72 -3.06
N ALA A 157 -12.97 5.41 -2.97
CA ALA A 157 -14.29 4.80 -3.06
C ALA A 157 -15.21 5.29 -1.92
N LEU A 158 -14.69 5.43 -0.70
CA LEU A 158 -15.43 5.97 0.44
C LEU A 158 -15.85 7.43 0.22
N LEU A 159 -14.95 8.26 -0.31
CA LEU A 159 -15.24 9.68 -0.57
C LEU A 159 -16.19 9.88 -1.75
N SER A 160 -15.91 9.23 -2.88
CA SER A 160 -16.65 9.44 -4.14
C SER A 160 -18.08 8.87 -4.12
N ASN A 161 -18.32 7.84 -3.29
CA ASN A 161 -19.63 7.21 -3.13
C ASN A 161 -20.40 7.66 -1.88
N TYR A 162 -19.81 8.53 -1.04
CA TYR A 162 -20.51 9.05 0.13
C TYR A 162 -21.83 9.73 -0.26
N GLY A 163 -22.93 9.28 0.34
CA GLY A 163 -24.28 9.78 0.08
C GLY A 163 -24.90 9.36 -1.26
N LYS A 164 -24.18 8.58 -2.08
CA LYS A 164 -24.68 8.02 -3.36
C LYS A 164 -25.02 6.54 -3.24
N ASP A 165 -24.24 5.80 -2.46
CA ASP A 165 -24.49 4.41 -2.15
C ASP A 165 -25.20 4.30 -0.81
N SER A 166 -26.44 3.80 -0.83
CA SER A 166 -27.24 3.52 0.37
C SER A 166 -26.62 2.44 1.28
N GLY A 167 -25.66 1.66 0.79
CA GLY A 167 -24.88 0.68 1.54
C GLY A 167 -23.51 1.20 2.03
N ALA A 168 -23.05 2.37 1.58
CA ALA A 168 -21.79 2.95 2.06
C ALA A 168 -21.95 3.43 3.52
N ILE A 169 -21.32 2.70 4.44
CA ILE A 169 -21.47 2.77 5.90
C ILE A 169 -20.83 4.04 6.51
N LEU A 170 -21.08 5.21 5.92
CA LEU A 170 -20.73 6.50 6.52
C LEU A 170 -21.99 7.25 7.00
N THR A 171 -23.16 6.61 6.94
CA THR A 171 -24.38 7.07 7.60
C THR A 171 -24.23 6.92 9.11
N SER A 172 -23.97 8.04 9.78
CA SER A 172 -24.20 8.29 11.21
C SER A 172 -24.04 7.07 12.14
N ILE A 173 -22.78 6.75 12.46
CA ILE A 173 -22.44 6.22 13.79
C ILE A 173 -22.16 7.42 14.71
#